data_AF-A0A940MP11-F1
#
_entry.id   AF-A0A940MP11-F1
#
_cell.length_a   1.000
_cell.length_b   1.000
_cell.length_c   1.000
_cell.angle_alpha   90.00
_cell.angle_beta   90.00
_cell.angle_gamma   90.00
#
_symmetry.space_group_name_H-M   'P 1'
#
loop_
_entity.id
_entity.type
_entity.pdbx_description
1 polymer ?
#
loop_
_entity_poly.entity_id
_entity_poly.type
_entity_poly.pdbx_seq_one_letter_code
_entity_poly.pdbx_strand_id
1 'polypeptide(L)'
;MTQDAADPKGLIRESYRIDGIDVEECRAIFLDWALSVPVDADTTALIGTLLERYGNDDHPMTAVLRDGLTAMNRPTRRGGWKARPRQ
;
A
#
# COMPACT_ATOMS: atom_id res chain seq x y z
N MET A 1 13.75 12.89 14.68
CA MET A 1 13.45 12.53 13.27
C MET A 1 12.26 11.59 13.33
N THR A 2 11.05 12.10 13.10
CA THR A 2 9.84 11.28 13.25
C THR A 2 9.76 10.33 12.05
N GLN A 3 10.34 9.13 12.19
CA GLN A 3 10.04 8.03 11.28
C GLN A 3 8.55 7.75 11.43
N ASP A 4 7.84 7.83 10.32
CA ASP A 4 6.42 7.52 10.28
C ASP A 4 6.28 6.02 10.44
N ALA A 5 5.69 5.54 11.53
CA ALA A 5 5.51 4.10 11.73
C ALA A 5 4.63 3.48 10.63
N ALA A 6 3.74 4.28 10.02
CA ALA A 6 2.90 3.88 8.92
C ALA A 6 3.56 3.99 7.54
N ASP A 7 4.58 4.84 7.39
CA ASP A 7 5.34 5.02 6.14
C ASP A 7 6.84 5.18 6.46
N PRO A 8 7.52 4.09 6.87
CA PRO A 8 8.90 4.15 7.34
C PRO A 8 9.88 4.60 6.25
N LYS A 9 9.52 4.38 4.98
CA LYS A 9 10.30 4.81 3.81
C LYS A 9 9.88 6.18 3.25
N GLY A 10 8.74 6.73 3.66
CA GLY A 10 8.20 7.97 3.11
C GLY A 10 7.65 7.85 1.69
N LEU A 11 7.38 6.63 1.21
CA LEU A 11 6.98 6.36 -0.18
C LEU A 11 5.59 6.92 -0.48
N ILE A 12 4.66 6.70 0.44
CA ILE A 12 3.29 7.18 0.30
C ILE A 12 3.30 8.70 0.38
N ARG A 13 4.02 9.27 1.34
CA ARG A 13 4.17 10.73 1.45
C ARG A 13 4.75 11.35 0.19
N GLU A 14 5.77 10.74 -0.41
CA GLU A 14 6.39 11.28 -1.62
C GLU A 14 5.44 11.24 -2.80
N SER A 15 4.62 10.18 -2.94
CA SER A 15 3.65 10.10 -4.04
C SER A 15 2.67 11.28 -4.07
N TYR A 16 2.22 11.78 -2.91
CA TYR A 16 1.34 12.95 -2.81
C TYR A 16 2.01 14.27 -3.23
N ARG A 17 3.33 14.27 -3.41
CA ARG A 17 4.11 15.45 -3.85
C ARG A 17 4.50 15.38 -5.33
N ILE A 18 4.30 14.23 -5.98
CA ILE A 18 4.58 14.07 -7.39
C ILE A 18 3.40 14.64 -8.16
N ASP A 19 3.61 15.78 -8.80
CA ASP A 19 2.61 16.42 -9.65
C ASP A 19 2.40 15.59 -10.93
N GLY A 20 1.14 15.32 -11.29
CA GLY A 20 0.80 14.57 -12.49
C GLY A 20 1.06 13.06 -12.43
N ILE A 21 1.28 12.48 -11.24
CA ILE A 21 1.42 11.03 -11.09
C ILE A 21 0.14 10.28 -11.49
N ASP A 22 0.28 9.19 -12.24
CA ASP A 22 -0.87 8.37 -12.63
C ASP A 22 -1.29 7.35 -11.54
N VAL A 23 -2.50 6.82 -11.63
CA VAL A 23 -2.98 5.75 -10.77
C VAL A 23 -2.12 4.48 -10.89
N GLU A 24 -1.60 4.16 -12.07
CA GLU A 24 -0.73 2.99 -12.26
C GLU A 24 0.59 3.14 -11.51
N GLU A 25 1.20 4.32 -11.53
CA GLU A 25 2.41 4.63 -10.76
C GLU A 25 2.13 4.61 -9.25
N CYS A 26 0.98 5.16 -8.83
CA CYS A 26 0.53 5.07 -7.44
C CYS A 26 0.39 3.60 -6.97
N ARG A 27 -0.13 2.71 -7.81
CA ARG A 27 -0.24 1.27 -7.50
C ARG A 27 1.14 0.62 -7.33
N ALA A 28 2.12 1.00 -8.16
CA ALA A 28 3.50 0.50 -8.03
C ALA A 28 4.15 0.95 -6.72
N ILE A 29 4.00 2.23 -6.36
CA ILE A 29 4.52 2.78 -5.08
C ILE A 29 3.83 2.12 -3.89
N PHE A 30 2.50 1.96 -3.94
CA PHE A 30 1.73 1.27 -2.90
C PHE A 30 2.21 -0.17 -2.70
N LEU A 31 2.53 -0.88 -3.77
CA LEU A 31 3.07 -2.24 -3.69
C LEU A 31 4.45 -2.27 -3.01
N ASP A 32 5.38 -1.36 -3.37
CA ASP A 32 6.69 -1.29 -2.69
C ASP A 32 6.55 -0.95 -1.20
N TRP A 33 5.63 -0.05 -0.87
CA TRP A 33 5.26 0.24 0.51
C TRP A 33 4.76 -1.02 1.21
N ALA A 34 3.77 -1.72 0.65
CA ALA A 34 3.20 -2.93 1.23
C ALA A 34 4.23 -4.05 1.44
N LEU A 35 5.22 -4.17 0.55
CA LEU A 35 6.35 -5.11 0.70
C LEU A 35 7.34 -4.69 1.80
N SER A 36 7.34 -3.41 2.19
CA SER A 36 8.19 -2.86 3.24
C SER A 36 7.56 -2.96 4.63
N VAL A 37 6.24 -3.17 4.70
CA VAL A 37 5.52 -3.36 5.96
C VAL A 37 5.69 -4.80 6.45
N PRO A 38 5.86 -5.04 7.77
CA PRO A 38 5.86 -6.39 8.32
C PRO A 38 4.57 -7.15 8.00
N VAL A 39 4.67 -8.43 7.66
CA VAL A 39 3.52 -9.30 7.34
C VAL A 39 2.52 -9.44 8.50
N ASP A 40 2.99 -9.30 9.74
CA ASP A 40 2.17 -9.37 10.95
C ASP A 40 1.56 -8.01 11.34
N ALA A 41 1.90 -6.92 10.63
CA ALA A 41 1.32 -5.62 10.87
C ALA A 41 -0.09 -5.53 10.29
N ASP A 42 -0.98 -4.81 10.98
CA ASP A 42 -2.32 -4.53 10.48
C ASP A 42 -2.25 -3.51 9.35
N THR A 43 -2.14 -4.00 8.12
CA THR A 43 -2.08 -3.17 6.92
C THR A 43 -3.32 -2.28 6.78
N THR A 44 -4.49 -2.74 7.24
CA THR A 44 -5.73 -1.95 7.21
C THR A 44 -5.61 -0.74 8.12
N ALA A 45 -5.12 -0.93 9.35
CA ALA A 45 -4.89 0.17 10.29
C ALA A 45 -3.82 1.15 9.78
N LEU A 46 -2.76 0.65 9.14
CA LEU A 46 -1.72 1.49 8.56
C LEU A 46 -2.26 2.33 7.38
N ILE A 47 -3.02 1.73 6.46
CA ILE A 47 -3.67 2.47 5.37
C ILE A 47 -4.63 3.52 5.93
N GLY A 48 -5.41 3.19 6.98
CA GLY A 48 -6.28 4.13 7.67
C GLY A 48 -5.49 5.35 8.16
N THR A 49 -4.37 5.12 8.85
CA THR A 49 -3.49 6.20 9.34
C THR A 49 -2.94 7.06 8.19
N LEU A 50 -2.59 6.45 7.05
CA LEU A 50 -2.08 7.17 5.88
C LEU A 50 -3.17 8.02 5.21
N LEU A 51 -4.39 7.50 5.11
CA LEU A 51 -5.54 8.23 4.59
C LEU A 51 -5.92 9.41 5.51
N GLU A 52 -5.89 9.24 6.83
CA GLU A 52 -6.15 10.33 7.77
C GLU A 52 -5.10 11.44 7.70
N ARG A 53 -3.85 11.09 7.38
CA ARG A 53 -2.73 12.03 7.38
C ARG A 53 -2.51 12.74 6.05
N TYR A 54 -2.59 12.00 4.95
CA TYR A 54 -2.26 12.47 3.61
C TYR A 54 -3.45 12.43 2.64
N GLY A 55 -4.57 11.83 3.05
CA GLY A 55 -5.73 11.65 2.19
C GLY A 55 -6.16 12.97 1.57
N ASN A 56 -6.22 12.96 0.25
CA ASN A 56 -6.69 14.06 -0.57
C ASN A 56 -7.59 13.46 -1.66
N ASP A 57 -8.87 13.81 -1.69
CA ASP A 57 -9.84 13.23 -2.61
C ASP A 57 -9.49 13.46 -4.09
N ASP A 58 -8.71 14.50 -4.42
CA ASP A 58 -8.25 14.80 -5.78
C ASP A 58 -6.99 14.01 -6.19
N HIS A 59 -6.32 13.32 -5.26
CA HIS A 59 -5.06 12.64 -5.54
C HIS A 59 -5.26 11.14 -5.84
N PRO A 60 -4.69 10.59 -6.93
CA PRO A 60 -4.88 9.18 -7.32
C PRO A 60 -4.40 8.17 -6.27
N MET A 61 -3.38 8.52 -5.46
CA MET A 61 -2.93 7.67 -4.35
C MET A 61 -4.03 7.40 -3.32
N THR A 62 -4.93 8.35 -3.06
CA THR A 62 -6.07 8.16 -2.13
C THR A 62 -7.00 7.07 -2.63
N ALA A 63 -7.26 7.03 -3.94
CA ALA A 63 -8.07 5.99 -4.55
C ALA A 63 -7.39 4.61 -4.43
N VAL A 64 -6.07 4.54 -4.63
CA VAL A 64 -5.30 3.29 -4.48
C VAL A 64 -5.33 2.77 -3.04
N LEU A 65 -5.17 3.65 -2.05
CA LEU A 65 -5.26 3.28 -0.64
C LEU A 65 -6.66 2.74 -0.28
N ARG A 66 -7.73 3.40 -0.74
CA ARG A 66 -9.12 2.94 -0.56
C ARG A 66 -9.39 1.60 -1.25
N ASP A 67 -8.86 1.39 -2.45
CA ASP A 67 -8.93 0.13 -3.18
C ASP A 67 -8.18 -0.99 -2.43
N GLY A 68 -7.01 -0.67 -1.86
CA GLY A 68 -6.24 -1.57 -1.01
C GLY A 68 -7.03 -2.10 0.19
N LEU A 69 -7.78 -1.24 0.88
CA LEU A 69 -8.68 -1.66 1.98
C LEU A 69 -9.73 -2.67 1.49
N THR A 70 -10.29 -2.44 0.30
CA THR A 70 -11.31 -3.31 -0.29
C THR A 70 -10.74 -4.64 -0.76
N ALA A 71 -9.55 -4.63 -1.36
CA ALA A 71 -8.87 -5.80 -1.89
C ALA A 71 -8.39 -6.74 -0.76
N MET A 72 -7.86 -6.19 0.34
CA MET A 72 -7.42 -6.98 1.50
C MET A 72 -8.58 -7.67 2.22
N ASN A 73 -9.78 -7.10 2.16
CA ASN A 73 -10.98 -7.72 2.69
C ASN A 73 -11.44 -8.94 1.85
N ARG A 74 -10.84 -9.15 0.68
CA ARG A 74 -11.03 -10.34 -0.14
C ARG A 74 -9.82 -11.25 0.10
N PRO A 75 -9.95 -12.36 0.87
CA PRO A 75 -8.82 -13.21 1.19
C PRO A 75 -8.29 -13.84 -0.10
N THR A 76 -7.21 -13.27 -0.65
CA THR A 76 -6.56 -13.86 -1.81
C THR A 76 -5.89 -15.15 -1.37
N ARG A 77 -6.27 -16.24 -2.04
CA ARG A 77 -5.81 -17.59 -1.73
C ARG A 77 -4.29 -17.63 -1.87
N ARG A 78 -3.57 -17.71 -0.74
CA ARG A 78 -2.20 -18.24 -0.68
C ARG A 78 -2.21 -19.71 -1.11
N GLY A 79 -2.26 -19.96 -2.42
CA GLY A 79 -2.21 -21.29 -2.98
C GLY A 79 -1.61 -21.23 -4.37
N GLY A 80 -0.30 -21.50 -4.48
CA GLY A 80 0.32 -21.67 -5.79
C GLY A 80 1.81 -21.98 -5.81
N TRP A 81 2.63 -21.44 -4.89
CA TRP A 81 4.09 -21.60 -5.00
C TRP A 81 4.65 -22.94 -4.50
N LYS A 82 3.82 -23.82 -3.93
CA LYS A 82 4.26 -25.14 -3.42
C LYS A 82 3.87 -26.34 -4.31
N ALA A 83 3.34 -26.12 -5.51
CA ALA A 83 3.03 -27.19 -6.46
C ALA A 83 4.14 -27.37 -7.51
N ARG A 84 5.32 -27.81 -7.08
CA ARG A 84 6.29 -28.40 -8.01
C ARG A 84 6.64 -29.81 -7.51
N PRO A 85 6.08 -30.88 -8.09
CA PRO A 85 6.68 -32.19 -7.92
C PRO A 85 8.05 -32.15 -8.58
N ARG A 86 9.08 -32.33 -7.77
CA ARG A 86 10.43 -32.65 -8.22
C ARG A 86 10.38 -34.09 -8.72
N GLN A 87 10.46 -34.23 -10.04
CA GLN A 87 10.88 -35.48 -10.69
C GLN A 87 12.36 -35.70 -10.39
#